data_AF-A0A8S9NXI0-F1
#
_entry.id   AF-A0A8S9NXI0-F1
#
_cell.length_a   1.000
_cell.length_b   1.000
_cell.length_c   1.000
_cell.angle_alpha   90.00
_cell.angle_beta   90.00
_cell.angle_gamma   90.00
#
_symmetry.space_group_name_H-M   'P 1'
#
loop_
_entity.id
_entity.type
_entity.pdbx_description
1 polymer ?
#
loop_
_entity_poly.entity_id
_entity_poly.type
_entity_poly.pdbx_seq_one_letter_code
_entity_poly.pdbx_strand_id
1 'polypeptide(L)'
;MMMVAKQVCTIFIRSCIWLLLLPILTRAMESDITCLRSLKSQLKDPHAYLSNWVFGNYSDGYICSFFGVYCWRSNHNKVLSINLGRSGLEGEFPSGVKLFCQTCPTLLLDHNRFTGSIPSELASSPRLLQFSVAHNDLKGPIPEFTAGNISLSSFDDNPDLCGFPLDPCPDSFYSMAIIAANIAAAAFFLVGACYGWLYDTRKQNQRPRRR
;
A
#
# COMPACT_ATOMS: atom_id res chain seq x y z
N MET A 1 16.53 4.82 53.59
CA MET A 1 15.67 5.35 52.49
C MET A 1 16.31 5.30 51.11
N MET A 2 17.59 5.63 50.92
CA MET A 2 18.24 5.61 49.59
C MET A 2 18.35 4.22 48.91
N MET A 3 18.44 3.13 49.69
CA MET A 3 18.54 1.76 49.12
C MET A 3 17.22 1.28 48.50
N VAL A 4 16.08 1.65 49.10
CA VAL A 4 14.74 1.29 48.60
C VAL A 4 14.43 2.00 47.29
N ALA A 5 14.81 3.29 47.17
CA ALA A 5 14.62 4.05 45.94
C ALA A 5 15.42 3.47 44.74
N LYS A 6 16.63 2.96 44.97
CA LYS A 6 17.44 2.29 43.92
C LYS A 6 16.82 0.96 43.45
N GLN A 7 16.25 0.18 44.37
CA GLN A 7 15.57 -1.08 44.03
C GLN A 7 14.27 -0.82 43.26
N VAL A 8 13.46 0.15 43.69
CA VAL A 8 12.23 0.52 42.99
C VAL A 8 12.53 1.02 41.58
N CYS A 9 13.58 1.84 41.41
CA CYS A 9 14.00 2.36 40.11
C CYS A 9 14.51 1.26 39.16
N THR A 10 15.29 0.29 39.66
CA THR A 10 15.77 -0.83 38.83
C THR A 10 14.66 -1.79 38.42
N ILE A 11 13.65 -1.99 39.26
CA ILE A 11 12.44 -2.77 38.93
C ILE A 11 11.63 -2.04 37.83
N PHE A 12 11.39 -0.73 38.00
CA PHE A 12 10.68 0.08 37.01
C PHE A 12 11.40 0.12 35.65
N ILE A 13 12.72 0.28 35.64
CA ILE A 13 13.51 0.28 34.40
C ILE A 13 13.46 -1.10 33.73
N ARG A 14 13.56 -2.21 34.49
CA ARG A 14 13.42 -3.57 33.95
C ARG A 14 12.03 -3.84 33.39
N SER A 15 10.97 -3.39 34.06
CA SER A 15 9.59 -3.53 33.56
C SER A 15 9.35 -2.68 32.31
N CYS A 16 9.90 -1.46 32.25
CA CYS A 16 9.82 -0.60 31.07
C CYS A 16 10.61 -1.17 29.88
N ILE A 17 11.80 -1.72 30.11
CA ILE A 17 12.58 -2.41 29.06
C ILE A 17 11.82 -3.64 28.56
N TRP A 18 11.17 -4.41 29.44
CA TRP A 18 10.37 -5.56 29.05
C TRP A 18 9.10 -5.15 28.25
N LEU A 19 8.44 -4.05 28.63
CA LEU A 19 7.32 -3.43 27.91
C LEU A 19 7.73 -2.82 26.56
N LEU A 20 8.95 -2.30 26.44
CA LEU A 20 9.50 -1.76 25.18
C LEU A 20 10.04 -2.84 24.25
N LEU A 21 10.42 -4.03 24.77
CA LEU A 21 10.86 -5.18 23.99
C LEU A 21 9.71 -6.08 23.52
N LEU A 22 8.55 -6.02 24.16
CA LEU A 22 7.34 -6.75 23.76
C LEU A 22 6.91 -6.50 22.30
N PRO A 23 6.90 -5.24 21.79
CA PRO A 23 6.60 -4.96 20.38
C PRO A 23 7.68 -5.44 19.39
N ILE A 24 8.93 -5.59 19.85
CA ILE A 24 10.08 -5.96 19.00
C ILE A 24 10.08 -7.48 18.74
N LEU A 25 9.66 -8.28 19.72
CA LEU A 25 9.50 -9.74 19.57
C LEU A 25 8.25 -10.12 18.75
N THR A 26 7.23 -9.25 18.67
CA THR A 26 6.05 -9.47 17.82
C THR A 26 6.30 -9.21 16.33
N ARG A 27 7.54 -8.90 15.91
CA ARG A 27 7.99 -9.20 14.53
C ARG A 27 8.13 -10.72 14.34
N ALA A 28 7.16 -11.49 14.82
CA ALA A 28 7.07 -12.92 14.62
C ALA A 28 7.00 -13.19 13.11
N MET A 29 7.81 -14.14 12.64
CA MET A 29 7.67 -14.72 11.30
C MET A 29 6.21 -15.10 11.12
N GLU A 30 5.54 -14.48 10.16
CA GLU A 30 4.20 -14.90 9.80
C GLU A 30 4.31 -16.28 9.15
N SER A 31 3.52 -17.24 9.64
CA SER A 31 3.47 -18.56 9.03
C SER A 31 2.74 -18.47 7.69
N ASP A 32 3.13 -19.28 6.70
CA ASP A 32 2.42 -19.31 5.42
C ASP A 32 0.93 -19.67 5.60
N ILE A 33 0.59 -20.42 6.66
CA ILE A 33 -0.80 -20.71 7.05
C ILE A 33 -1.55 -19.41 7.40
N THR A 34 -0.95 -18.53 8.20
CA THR A 34 -1.54 -17.25 8.58
C THR A 34 -1.69 -16.34 7.36
N CYS A 35 -0.67 -16.32 6.49
CA CYS A 35 -0.70 -15.60 5.21
C CYS A 35 -1.89 -16.05 4.35
N LEU A 36 -2.04 -17.35 4.08
CA LEU A 36 -3.14 -17.89 3.28
C LEU A 36 -4.51 -17.61 3.93
N ARG A 37 -4.59 -17.64 5.27
CA ARG A 37 -5.83 -17.30 5.99
C ARG A 37 -6.21 -15.84 5.83
N SER A 38 -5.25 -14.93 5.98
CA SER A 38 -5.44 -13.50 5.77
C SER A 38 -5.84 -13.20 4.34
N LEU A 39 -5.15 -13.82 3.36
CA LEU A 39 -5.47 -13.70 1.95
C LEU A 39 -6.91 -14.13 1.67
N LYS A 40 -7.31 -15.34 2.10
CA LYS A 40 -8.70 -15.82 1.92
C LYS A 40 -9.73 -14.88 2.54
N SER A 41 -9.44 -14.25 3.67
CA SER A 41 -10.40 -13.37 4.36
C SER A 41 -10.69 -12.06 3.63
N GLN A 42 -9.80 -11.63 2.72
CA GLN A 42 -9.93 -10.37 1.98
C GLN A 42 -10.51 -10.56 0.58
N LEU A 43 -10.44 -11.77 0.04
CA LEU A 43 -10.90 -12.08 -1.32
C LEU A 43 -12.39 -12.40 -1.34
N LYS A 44 -13.08 -11.92 -2.37
CA LYS A 44 -14.43 -12.39 -2.71
C LYS A 44 -14.30 -13.51 -3.74
N ASP A 45 -14.92 -14.65 -3.46
CA ASP A 45 -14.83 -15.87 -4.26
C ASP A 45 -16.23 -16.32 -4.71
N PRO A 46 -16.81 -15.68 -5.75
CA PRO A 46 -18.17 -15.97 -6.19
C PRO A 46 -18.33 -17.38 -6.78
N HIS A 47 -17.24 -18.02 -7.20
CA HIS A 47 -17.23 -19.34 -7.85
C HIS A 47 -16.69 -20.46 -6.94
N ALA A 48 -16.42 -20.16 -5.67
CA ALA A 48 -15.99 -21.12 -4.66
C ALA A 48 -14.66 -21.86 -4.98
N TYR A 49 -13.74 -21.23 -5.72
CA TYR A 49 -12.41 -21.79 -5.99
C TYR A 49 -11.56 -21.97 -4.72
N LEU A 50 -11.75 -21.10 -3.72
CA LEU A 50 -11.07 -21.15 -2.42
C LEU A 50 -11.81 -22.01 -1.40
N SER A 51 -12.84 -22.76 -1.81
CA SER A 51 -13.63 -23.60 -0.90
C SER A 51 -12.80 -24.65 -0.16
N ASN A 52 -11.78 -25.24 -0.81
CA ASN A 52 -10.91 -26.24 -0.20
C ASN A 52 -9.83 -25.67 0.73
N TRP A 53 -9.73 -24.35 0.85
CA TRP A 53 -8.84 -23.68 1.81
C TRP A 53 -9.45 -23.76 3.22
N VAL A 54 -9.41 -24.95 3.82
CA VAL A 54 -9.95 -25.20 5.16
C VAL A 54 -8.81 -25.18 6.16
N PHE A 55 -8.86 -24.21 7.07
CA PHE A 55 -7.90 -24.07 8.16
C PHE A 55 -8.38 -24.83 9.40
N GLY A 56 -7.49 -25.54 10.07
CA GLY A 56 -7.84 -26.34 11.26
C GLY A 56 -7.18 -27.73 11.31
N ASN A 57 -6.44 -28.09 10.25
CA ASN A 57 -5.60 -29.28 10.26
C ASN A 57 -4.22 -28.95 10.88
N TYR A 58 -3.65 -29.92 11.59
CA TYR A 58 -2.35 -29.83 12.27
C TYR A 58 -1.26 -30.66 11.57
N SER A 59 -1.60 -31.44 10.53
CA SER A 59 -0.62 -32.19 9.73
C SER A 59 0.31 -31.24 8.98
N ASP A 60 1.61 -31.52 8.94
CA ASP A 60 2.53 -30.70 8.15
C ASP A 60 2.26 -30.88 6.64
N GLY A 61 2.34 -29.80 5.88
CA GLY A 61 2.08 -29.78 4.43
C GLY A 61 0.61 -29.78 3.99
N TYR A 62 -0.36 -29.75 4.90
CA TYR A 62 -1.78 -29.80 4.51
C TYR A 62 -2.21 -28.65 3.59
N ILE A 63 -1.62 -27.46 3.75
CA ILE A 63 -1.94 -26.29 2.91
C ILE A 63 -1.49 -26.46 1.46
N CYS A 64 -0.60 -27.43 1.17
CA CYS A 64 -0.13 -27.72 -0.17
C CYS A 64 -1.18 -28.44 -1.03
N SER A 65 -2.30 -28.82 -0.43
CA SER A 65 -3.48 -29.36 -1.13
C SER A 65 -4.50 -28.29 -1.51
N PHE A 66 -4.30 -27.04 -1.06
CA PHE A 66 -5.20 -25.94 -1.36
C PHE A 66 -5.14 -25.58 -2.84
N PHE A 67 -6.29 -25.20 -3.40
CA PHE A 67 -6.36 -24.78 -4.79
C PHE A 67 -5.41 -23.61 -5.04
N GLY A 68 -4.59 -23.72 -6.07
CA GLY A 68 -3.64 -22.69 -6.46
C GLY A 68 -2.42 -22.54 -5.54
N VAL A 69 -2.24 -23.37 -4.51
CA VAL A 69 -1.08 -23.32 -3.61
C VAL A 69 -0.09 -24.42 -3.96
N TYR A 70 1.16 -24.03 -4.21
CA TYR A 70 2.27 -24.93 -4.48
C TYR A 70 3.35 -24.75 -3.41
N CYS A 71 3.83 -25.84 -2.84
CA CYS A 71 4.84 -25.82 -1.79
C CYS A 71 6.22 -26.27 -2.29
N TRP A 72 7.26 -25.86 -1.58
CA TRP A 72 8.63 -26.33 -1.81
C TRP A 72 8.77 -27.85 -1.65
N ARG A 73 8.04 -28.41 -0.68
CA ARG A 73 7.89 -29.85 -0.44
C ARG A 73 6.46 -30.11 0.00
N SER A 74 5.87 -31.23 -0.42
CA SER A 74 4.47 -31.56 -0.14
C SER A 74 4.17 -31.85 1.34
N ASN A 75 5.20 -32.16 2.13
CA ASN A 75 5.08 -32.49 3.55
C ASN A 75 5.46 -31.34 4.49
N HIS A 76 5.63 -30.13 3.96
CA HIS A 76 5.96 -28.94 4.75
C HIS A 76 5.06 -27.77 4.38
N ASN A 77 4.56 -27.05 5.39
CA ASN A 77 3.77 -25.84 5.21
C ASN A 77 4.66 -24.64 4.77
N LYS A 78 5.28 -24.78 3.60
CA LYS A 78 6.19 -23.81 2.99
C LYS A 78 5.83 -23.54 1.54
N VAL A 79 5.17 -22.42 1.31
CA VAL A 79 4.66 -22.01 0.00
C VAL A 79 5.81 -21.54 -0.89
N LEU A 80 5.79 -22.05 -2.12
CA LEU A 80 6.68 -21.69 -3.22
C LEU A 80 5.93 -20.82 -4.24
N SER A 81 4.69 -21.14 -4.56
CA SER A 81 3.95 -20.39 -5.56
C SER A 81 2.47 -20.36 -5.21
N ILE A 82 1.85 -19.22 -5.44
CA ILE A 82 0.41 -19.05 -5.41
C ILE A 82 -0.03 -18.67 -6.82
N ASN A 83 -0.85 -19.52 -7.44
CA ASN A 83 -1.48 -19.25 -8.73
C ASN A 83 -3.00 -19.33 -8.58
N LEU A 84 -3.62 -18.16 -8.57
CA LEU A 84 -5.06 -17.98 -8.53
C LEU A 84 -5.55 -17.28 -9.80
N GLY A 85 -4.80 -17.39 -10.90
CA GLY A 85 -5.19 -16.80 -12.16
C GLY A 85 -6.48 -17.41 -12.70
N ARG A 86 -7.26 -16.63 -13.46
CA ARG A 86 -8.52 -17.08 -14.11
C ARG A 86 -9.53 -17.73 -13.15
N SER A 87 -9.55 -17.29 -11.89
CA SER A 87 -10.42 -17.87 -10.85
C SER A 87 -11.69 -17.02 -10.61
N GLY A 88 -11.86 -15.92 -11.35
CA GLY A 88 -13.01 -15.03 -11.20
C GLY A 88 -13.10 -14.40 -9.80
N LEU A 89 -11.95 -14.25 -9.13
CA LEU A 89 -11.87 -13.66 -7.81
C LEU A 89 -12.12 -12.15 -7.92
N GLU A 90 -12.77 -11.60 -6.90
CA GLU A 90 -13.21 -10.21 -6.84
C GLU A 90 -12.74 -9.54 -5.54
N GLY A 91 -12.87 -8.21 -5.48
CA GLY A 91 -12.60 -7.41 -4.28
C GLY A 91 -11.49 -6.40 -4.51
N GLU A 92 -11.13 -5.69 -3.45
CA GLU A 92 -9.93 -4.85 -3.47
C GLU A 92 -8.69 -5.74 -3.41
N PHE A 93 -7.62 -5.31 -4.07
CA PHE A 93 -6.34 -5.98 -3.97
C PHE A 93 -5.95 -6.05 -2.48
N PRO A 94 -5.67 -7.24 -1.94
CA PRO A 94 -5.47 -7.44 -0.52
C PRO A 94 -4.45 -6.45 0.08
N SER A 95 -4.88 -5.57 0.98
CA SER A 95 -4.09 -4.50 1.59
C SER A 95 -4.13 -4.61 3.13
N GLY A 96 -3.01 -4.34 3.81
CA GLY A 96 -3.04 -4.05 5.25
C GLY A 96 -2.56 -5.10 6.26
N VAL A 97 -1.99 -6.25 5.90
CA VAL A 97 -1.37 -7.17 6.91
C VAL A 97 -0.17 -7.90 6.35
N LYS A 98 1.05 -7.32 6.41
CA LYS A 98 2.33 -8.02 6.09
C LYS A 98 2.22 -9.00 4.90
N LEU A 99 1.40 -8.65 3.91
CA LEU A 99 0.68 -9.67 3.15
C LEU A 99 1.47 -10.07 1.95
N PHE A 100 2.70 -10.50 2.15
CA PHE A 100 3.28 -11.48 1.28
C PHE A 100 3.83 -12.47 2.25
N CYS A 101 3.40 -13.72 2.11
CA CYS A 101 4.17 -14.85 2.56
C CYS A 101 5.61 -14.48 2.18
N GLN A 102 6.42 -13.97 3.13
CA GLN A 102 7.68 -13.26 2.82
C GLN A 102 8.71 -14.19 2.14
N THR A 103 8.29 -15.44 2.01
CA THR A 103 8.86 -16.66 1.52
C THR A 103 8.47 -16.98 0.08
N CYS A 104 7.34 -16.49 -0.45
CA CYS A 104 6.73 -16.94 -1.71
C CYS A 104 7.32 -16.21 -2.92
N PRO A 105 8.08 -16.90 -3.79
CA PRO A 105 8.71 -16.25 -4.93
C PRO A 105 7.79 -15.98 -6.11
N THR A 106 6.66 -16.70 -6.23
CA THR A 106 5.74 -16.56 -7.37
C THR A 106 4.32 -16.26 -6.89
N LEU A 107 3.75 -15.17 -7.39
CA LEU A 107 2.35 -14.78 -7.14
C LEU A 107 1.66 -14.42 -8.46
N LEU A 108 0.73 -15.27 -8.90
CA LEU A 108 -0.02 -15.10 -10.15
C LEU A 108 -1.50 -14.90 -9.81
N LEU A 109 -2.01 -13.72 -10.14
CA LEU A 109 -3.37 -13.25 -9.87
C LEU A 109 -4.04 -12.71 -11.14
N ASP A 110 -3.51 -13.05 -12.31
CA ASP A 110 -3.98 -12.57 -13.61
C ASP A 110 -5.39 -13.07 -13.97
N HIS A 111 -6.11 -12.33 -14.81
CA HIS A 111 -7.45 -12.66 -15.26
C HIS A 111 -8.45 -12.85 -14.10
N ASN A 112 -8.46 -11.90 -13.19
CA ASN A 112 -9.45 -11.80 -12.12
C ASN A 112 -10.16 -10.43 -12.22
N ARG A 113 -10.88 -10.03 -11.18
CA ARG A 113 -11.63 -8.77 -11.11
C ARG A 113 -11.20 -7.98 -9.87
N PHE A 114 -9.89 -7.95 -9.62
CA PHE A 114 -9.34 -7.18 -8.51
C PHE A 114 -9.38 -5.69 -8.83
N THR A 115 -9.73 -4.90 -7.81
CA THR A 115 -9.82 -3.44 -7.88
C THR A 115 -8.87 -2.80 -6.87
N GLY A 116 -8.72 -1.48 -6.90
CA GLY A 116 -7.85 -0.77 -5.96
C GLY A 116 -6.40 -0.73 -6.42
N SER A 117 -5.48 -0.41 -5.50
CA SER A 117 -4.06 -0.21 -5.81
C SER A 117 -3.20 -1.40 -5.40
N ILE A 118 -2.09 -1.61 -6.10
CA ILE A 118 -1.07 -2.57 -5.69
C ILE A 118 -0.35 -2.01 -4.44
N PRO A 119 -0.37 -2.71 -3.29
CA PRO A 119 0.22 -2.23 -2.05
C PRO A 119 1.76 -2.17 -2.16
N SER A 120 2.37 -1.08 -1.67
CA SER A 120 3.82 -0.87 -1.78
C SER A 120 4.64 -1.87 -0.98
N GLU A 121 4.05 -2.45 0.08
CA GLU A 121 4.68 -3.50 0.88
C GLU A 121 4.96 -4.76 0.04
N LEU A 122 4.19 -5.01 -1.02
CA LEU A 122 4.43 -6.10 -1.98
C LEU A 122 5.76 -5.95 -2.69
N ALA A 123 5.98 -4.73 -3.15
CA ALA A 123 7.16 -4.37 -3.91
C ALA A 123 8.43 -4.43 -3.04
N SER A 124 8.28 -4.27 -1.71
CA SER A 124 9.38 -4.40 -0.73
C SER A 124 9.77 -5.84 -0.39
N SER A 125 9.06 -6.84 -0.92
CA SER A 125 9.35 -8.26 -0.64
C SER A 125 10.65 -8.71 -1.31
N PRO A 126 11.70 -9.11 -0.56
CA PRO A 126 12.99 -9.47 -1.14
C PRO A 126 12.99 -10.83 -1.86
N ARG A 127 11.89 -11.59 -1.76
CA ARG A 127 11.81 -12.94 -2.31
C ARG A 127 10.88 -13.08 -3.49
N LEU A 128 10.05 -12.08 -3.78
CA LEU A 128 9.16 -12.11 -4.92
C LEU A 128 10.00 -12.00 -6.20
N LEU A 129 9.93 -13.01 -7.06
CA LEU A 129 10.67 -13.07 -8.32
C LEU A 129 9.75 -13.03 -9.52
N GLN A 130 8.53 -13.55 -9.38
CA GLN A 130 7.53 -13.60 -10.42
C GLN A 130 6.19 -13.10 -9.89
N PHE A 131 5.62 -12.14 -10.61
CA PHE A 131 4.36 -11.51 -10.26
C PHE A 131 3.54 -11.28 -11.51
N SER A 132 2.23 -11.47 -11.44
CA SER A 132 1.31 -11.07 -12.51
C SER A 132 -0.05 -10.70 -11.94
N VAL A 133 -0.55 -9.55 -12.38
CA VAL A 133 -1.91 -9.04 -12.13
C VAL A 133 -2.58 -8.60 -13.43
N ALA A 134 -2.07 -9.06 -14.57
CA ALA A 134 -2.62 -8.73 -15.87
C ALA A 134 -4.11 -9.08 -15.96
N HIS A 135 -4.88 -8.33 -16.75
CA HIS A 135 -6.32 -8.51 -16.92
C HIS A 135 -7.07 -8.46 -15.58
N ASN A 136 -7.01 -7.31 -14.92
CA ASN A 136 -7.77 -6.97 -13.71
C ASN A 136 -8.27 -5.50 -13.83
N ASP A 137 -8.93 -5.00 -12.80
CA ASP A 137 -9.46 -3.63 -12.73
C ASP A 137 -8.65 -2.77 -11.73
N LEU A 138 -7.32 -3.00 -11.66
CA LEU A 138 -6.43 -2.28 -10.74
C LEU A 138 -6.16 -0.86 -11.22
N LYS A 139 -5.85 0.01 -10.28
CA LYS A 139 -5.65 1.45 -10.52
C LYS A 139 -4.52 2.05 -9.69
N GLY A 140 -4.00 3.18 -10.18
CA GLY A 140 -3.00 3.97 -9.49
C GLY A 140 -1.56 3.53 -9.81
N PRO A 141 -0.57 4.05 -9.05
CA PRO A 141 0.82 3.82 -9.35
C PRO A 141 1.25 2.38 -9.09
N ILE A 142 2.03 1.83 -10.01
CA ILE A 142 2.78 0.58 -9.81
C ILE A 142 3.91 0.87 -8.80
N PRO A 143 3.98 0.14 -7.67
CA PRO A 143 5.05 0.33 -6.71
C PRO A 143 6.38 -0.21 -7.25
N GLU A 144 7.48 0.38 -6.80
CA GLU A 144 8.83 -0.01 -7.24
C GLU A 144 9.25 -1.34 -6.61
N PHE A 145 9.30 -2.40 -7.41
CA PHE A 145 9.66 -3.73 -6.95
C PHE A 145 11.17 -3.84 -6.69
N THR A 146 11.51 -4.15 -5.45
CA THR A 146 12.90 -4.26 -4.96
C THR A 146 13.59 -5.57 -5.32
N ALA A 147 12.81 -6.61 -5.67
CA ALA A 147 13.29 -7.92 -6.07
C ALA A 147 12.51 -8.44 -7.28
N GLY A 148 13.19 -9.27 -8.08
CA GLY A 148 12.64 -9.83 -9.32
C GLY A 148 12.67 -8.85 -10.49
N ASN A 149 12.76 -9.40 -11.71
CA ASN A 149 12.57 -8.63 -12.94
C ASN A 149 11.15 -8.90 -13.43
N ILE A 150 10.19 -8.10 -12.96
CA ILE A 150 8.78 -8.26 -13.30
C ILE A 150 8.54 -7.64 -14.67
N SER A 151 8.02 -8.45 -15.59
CA SER A 151 7.75 -8.06 -16.97
C SER A 151 6.67 -6.97 -17.05
N LEU A 152 6.74 -6.11 -18.07
CA LEU A 152 5.67 -5.18 -18.44
C LEU A 152 4.32 -5.90 -18.56
N SER A 153 4.33 -7.08 -19.19
CA SER A 153 3.14 -7.89 -19.44
C SER A 153 2.42 -8.35 -18.17
N SER A 154 3.08 -8.29 -17.01
CA SER A 154 2.48 -8.61 -15.71
C SER A 154 1.41 -7.61 -15.30
N PHE A 155 1.34 -6.46 -15.96
CA PHE A 155 0.41 -5.36 -15.66
C PHE A 155 -0.57 -5.06 -16.80
N ASP A 156 -0.51 -5.82 -17.90
CA ASP A 156 -1.37 -5.62 -19.07
C ASP A 156 -2.86 -5.64 -18.70
N ASP A 157 -3.69 -4.96 -19.51
CA ASP A 157 -5.14 -4.91 -19.33
C ASP A 157 -5.60 -4.53 -17.91
N ASN A 158 -4.94 -3.52 -17.34
CA ASN A 158 -5.40 -2.75 -16.18
C ASN A 158 -5.40 -1.26 -16.58
N PRO A 159 -6.53 -0.71 -17.05
CA PRO A 159 -6.55 0.57 -17.77
C PRO A 159 -6.12 1.78 -16.94
N ASP A 160 -6.29 1.72 -15.62
CA ASP A 160 -5.99 2.81 -14.70
C ASP A 160 -4.68 2.62 -13.93
N LEU A 161 -3.89 1.57 -14.24
CA LEU A 161 -2.52 1.45 -13.72
C LEU A 161 -1.56 2.37 -14.46
N CYS A 162 -0.58 2.89 -13.73
CA CYS A 162 0.41 3.81 -14.26
C CYS A 162 1.72 3.74 -13.49
N GLY A 163 2.78 4.37 -13.98
CA GLY A 163 4.13 4.31 -13.40
C GLY A 163 4.93 3.12 -13.93
N PHE A 164 6.25 3.16 -13.74
CA PHE A 164 7.16 2.16 -14.31
C PHE A 164 6.75 0.73 -13.91
N PRO A 165 6.65 -0.23 -14.87
CA PRO A 165 7.13 -0.16 -16.25
C PRO A 165 6.14 0.41 -17.30
N LEU A 166 4.93 0.83 -16.89
CA LEU A 166 3.95 1.49 -17.76
C LEU A 166 4.27 2.99 -17.95
N ASP A 167 3.38 3.68 -18.68
CA ASP A 167 3.42 5.13 -18.82
C ASP A 167 3.34 5.84 -17.46
N PRO A 168 4.04 6.97 -17.27
CA PRO A 168 4.02 7.72 -16.02
C PRO A 168 2.60 8.07 -15.58
N CYS A 169 2.35 8.00 -14.27
CA CYS A 169 1.09 8.45 -13.72
C CYS A 169 0.84 9.93 -14.06
N PRO A 170 -0.41 10.31 -14.38
CA PRO A 170 -0.76 11.70 -14.63
C PRO A 170 -0.42 12.51 -13.38
N ASP A 171 0.66 13.25 -13.51
CA ASP A 171 1.36 13.87 -12.41
C ASP A 171 0.47 14.93 -11.75
N SER A 172 0.43 14.92 -10.40
CA SER A 172 -0.25 15.93 -9.58
C SER A 172 0.24 17.38 -9.78
N PHE A 173 1.23 17.59 -10.65
CA PHE A 173 1.81 18.89 -11.00
C PHE A 173 0.81 19.86 -11.64
N TYR A 174 -0.25 19.37 -12.27
CA TYR A 174 -1.36 20.23 -12.71
C TYR A 174 -2.00 20.98 -11.53
N SER A 175 -2.03 20.38 -10.33
CA SER A 175 -2.57 21.03 -9.14
C SER A 175 -1.69 22.18 -8.67
N MET A 176 -0.37 21.99 -8.59
CA MET A 176 0.55 23.06 -8.17
C MET A 176 0.64 24.22 -9.17
N ALA A 177 0.61 23.93 -10.47
CA ALA A 177 0.58 24.97 -11.50
C ALA A 177 -0.71 25.80 -11.44
N ILE A 178 -1.86 25.15 -11.23
CA ILE A 178 -3.16 25.83 -11.03
C ILE A 178 -3.16 26.64 -9.73
N ILE A 179 -2.63 26.09 -8.63
CA ILE A 179 -2.52 26.82 -7.36
C ILE A 179 -1.62 28.04 -7.51
N ALA A 180 -0.46 27.91 -8.17
CA ALA A 180 0.45 29.03 -8.43
C ALA A 180 -0.18 30.11 -9.31
N ALA A 181 -0.91 29.72 -10.36
CA ALA A 181 -1.63 30.66 -11.23
C ALA A 181 -2.72 31.44 -10.46
N ASN A 182 -3.46 30.78 -9.58
CA ASN A 182 -4.47 31.43 -8.73
C ASN A 182 -3.86 32.40 -7.72
N ILE A 183 -2.74 32.04 -7.09
CA ILE A 183 -2.02 32.93 -6.17
C ILE A 183 -1.52 34.18 -6.91
N ALA A 184 -0.94 34.00 -8.10
CA ALA A 184 -0.46 35.12 -8.91
C ALA A 184 -1.60 36.06 -9.29
N ALA A 185 -2.75 35.53 -9.74
CA ALA A 185 -3.92 36.34 -10.08
C ALA A 185 -4.42 37.16 -8.87
N ALA A 186 -4.52 36.54 -7.68
CA ALA A 186 -4.93 37.23 -6.47
C ALA A 186 -3.98 38.38 -6.09
N ALA A 187 -2.67 38.17 -6.23
CA ALA A 187 -1.67 39.22 -5.98
C ALA A 187 -1.84 40.42 -6.92
N PHE A 188 -2.06 40.17 -8.22
CA PHE A 188 -2.32 41.26 -9.19
C PHE A 188 -3.57 42.06 -8.85
N PHE A 189 -4.66 41.40 -8.45
CA PHE A 189 -5.89 42.08 -8.03
C PHE A 189 -5.66 42.98 -6.80
N LEU A 190 -4.92 42.50 -5.80
CA LEU A 190 -4.64 43.27 -4.59
C LEU A 190 -3.76 44.49 -4.88
N VAL A 191 -2.73 44.34 -5.73
CA VAL A 191 -1.88 45.46 -6.15
C VAL A 191 -2.70 46.50 -6.92
N GLY A 192 -3.55 46.05 -7.86
CA GLY A 192 -4.44 46.93 -8.61
C GLY A 192 -5.41 47.69 -7.70
N ALA A 193 -6.03 47.00 -6.73
CA ALA A 193 -6.93 47.62 -5.76
C ALA A 193 -6.21 48.63 -4.85
N CYS A 194 -5.01 48.30 -4.38
CA CYS A 194 -4.18 49.20 -3.58
C CYS A 194 -3.79 50.45 -4.37
N TYR A 195 -3.37 50.28 -5.62
CA TYR A 195 -3.02 51.39 -6.51
C TYR A 195 -4.23 52.29 -6.80
N GLY A 196 -5.40 51.69 -7.06
CA GLY A 196 -6.66 52.39 -7.24
C GLY A 196 -7.06 53.21 -6.01
N TRP A 197 -6.93 52.63 -4.81
CA TRP A 197 -7.22 53.32 -3.55
C TRP A 197 -6.28 54.50 -3.31
N LEU A 198 -4.98 54.34 -3.54
CA LEU A 198 -3.98 55.41 -3.44
C LEU A 198 -4.24 56.54 -4.43
N TYR A 199 -4.63 56.20 -5.65
CA TYR A 199 -4.99 57.18 -6.67
C TYR A 199 -6.21 58.01 -6.25
N ASP A 200 -7.28 57.36 -5.75
CA ASP A 200 -8.48 58.07 -5.33
C ASP A 200 -8.26 58.96 -4.10
N THR A 201 -7.51 58.49 -3.09
CA THR A 201 -7.16 59.31 -1.92
C THR A 201 -6.34 60.55 -2.31
N ARG A 202 -5.39 60.42 -3.24
CA ARG A 202 -4.67 61.58 -3.79
C ARG A 202 -5.61 62.55 -4.50
N LYS A 203 -6.53 62.03 -5.30
CA LYS A 203 -7.52 62.85 -6.02
C LYS A 203 -8.47 63.59 -5.09
N GLN A 204 -8.91 62.96 -4.00
CA GLN A 204 -9.76 63.61 -2.99
C GLN A 204 -9.01 64.71 -2.23
N ASN A 205 -7.74 64.49 -1.86
CA ASN A 205 -6.91 65.51 -1.20
C ASN A 205 -6.59 66.71 -2.10
N GLN A 206 -6.62 66.54 -3.42
CA GLN A 206 -6.43 67.62 -4.39
C GLN A 206 -7.72 68.38 -4.72
N ARG A 207 -8.90 67.93 -4.26
CA ARG A 207 -10.13 68.70 -4.46
C ARG A 207 -10.12 69.92 -3.52
N PRO A 208 -10.20 71.15 -4.06
CA PRO A 208 -10.25 72.33 -3.22
C PRO A 208 -11.51 72.29 -2.34
N ARG A 209 -11.34 72.57 -1.04
CA ARG A 209 -12.47 72.76 -0.11
C ARG A 209 -13.30 73.92 -0.65
N ARG A 210 -14.49 73.64 -1.20
CA ARG A 210 -15.50 74.66 -1.46
C ARG A 210 -15.86 75.28 -0.11
N ARG A 211 -15.39 76.51 0.11
CA ARG A 211 -15.85 77.39 1.18
C ARG A 211 -17.21 77.97 0.80
#